data_AF-A0A392RPR7-F1
#
_entry.id   AF-A0A392RPR7-F1
#
_cell.length_a   1.000
_cell.length_b   1.000
_cell.length_c   1.000
_cell.angle_alpha   90.00
_cell.angle_beta   90.00
_cell.angle_gamma   90.00
#
_symmetry.space_group_name_H-M   'P 1'
#
loop_
_entity.id
_entity.type
_entity.pdbx_description
1 polymer ?
#
loop_
_entity_poly.entity_id
_entity_poly.type
_entity_poly.pdbx_seq_one_letter_code
_entity_poly.pdbx_strand_id
1 'polypeptide(L)' 'MDSVNYAVLMNFDKVGPITPGRGLRQGDPLSPYLFILVAEGLTSLIHQAVGRGDIHGVRVCRGAPE' A
#
# COMPACT_ATOMS: atom_id res chain seq x y z
N MET A 1 -16.96 18.68 -0.56
CA MET A 1 -16.08 17.50 -0.72
C MET A 1 -15.25 17.80 -1.94
N ASP A 2 -14.18 18.53 -1.76
CA ASP A 2 -13.53 19.23 -2.87
C ASP A 2 -12.39 18.34 -3.36
N SER A 3 -12.65 17.61 -4.44
CA SER A 3 -11.60 16.81 -5.09
C SER A 3 -10.69 17.73 -5.88
N VAL A 4 -9.41 17.78 -5.49
CA VAL A 4 -8.37 18.52 -6.23
C VAL A 4 -8.14 17.87 -7.58
N ASN A 5 -8.15 18.67 -8.64
CA ASN A 5 -8.00 18.24 -10.01
C ASN A 5 -6.54 18.42 -10.44
N TYR A 6 -5.81 17.32 -10.71
CA TYR A 6 -4.40 17.38 -11.11
C TYR A 6 -4.28 17.35 -12.63
N ALA A 7 -3.26 17.97 -13.19
CA ALA A 7 -2.90 17.82 -14.60
C ALA A 7 -1.38 17.74 -14.70
N VAL A 8 -0.87 16.95 -15.64
CA VAL A 8 0.57 16.80 -15.86
C VAL A 8 0.94 17.52 -17.15
N LEU A 9 2.05 18.26 -17.12
CA LEU A 9 2.66 18.85 -18.31
C LEU A 9 3.60 17.82 -18.92
N MET A 10 3.28 17.37 -20.14
CA MET A 10 4.12 16.49 -20.93
C MET A 10 4.51 17.23 -22.20
N ASN A 11 5.79 17.49 -22.40
CA ASN A 11 6.30 18.24 -23.56
C ASN A 11 5.58 19.60 -23.77
N PHE A 12 5.30 20.32 -22.68
CA PHE A 12 4.55 21.58 -22.65
C PHE A 12 3.04 21.48 -22.94
N ASP A 13 2.55 20.29 -23.29
CA ASP A 13 1.12 20.05 -23.44
C ASP A 13 0.51 19.55 -22.13
N LYS A 14 -0.65 20.13 -21.78
CA LYS A 14 -1.40 19.76 -20.57
C LYS A 14 -2.18 18.48 -20.83
N VAL A 15 -1.75 17.38 -20.22
CA VAL A 15 -2.42 16.07 -20.35
C VAL A 15 -3.35 15.83 -19.17
N GLY A 16 -4.65 15.85 -19.49
CA GLY A 16 -5.76 15.35 -18.67
C GLY A 16 -6.04 16.10 -17.35
N PRO A 17 -7.25 15.93 -16.80
CA PRO A 17 -7.48 15.94 -15.37
C PRO A 17 -7.25 14.53 -14.79
N ILE A 18 -6.20 14.35 -13.99
CA ILE A 18 -6.03 13.18 -13.14
C ILE A 18 -6.93 13.37 -11.92
N THR A 19 -8.01 12.59 -11.87
CA THR A 19 -8.84 12.50 -10.67
C THR A 19 -8.17 11.54 -9.70
N PRO A 20 -7.68 12.01 -8.54
CA PRO A 20 -7.05 11.12 -7.56
C PRO A 20 -8.10 10.14 -7.02
N GLY A 21 -7.87 8.84 -7.21
CA GLY A 21 -8.68 7.77 -6.62
C GLY A 21 -8.37 7.58 -5.13
N ARG A 22 -9.21 6.80 -4.43
CA ARG A 22 -9.10 6.51 -2.99
C ARG A 22 -7.67 6.11 -2.60
N GLY A 23 -7.00 7.01 -1.89
CA GLY A 23 -5.70 6.84 -1.26
C GLY A 23 -5.54 7.92 -0.19
N LEU A 24 -4.79 7.61 0.87
CA LEU A 24 -4.40 8.62 1.85
C LEU A 24 -3.54 9.66 1.15
N ARG A 25 -3.93 10.93 1.26
CA ARG A 25 -3.19 12.05 0.68
C ARG A 25 -1.76 11.98 1.24
N GLN A 26 -0.75 11.83 0.39
CA GLN A 26 0.62 12.15 0.80
C GLN A 26 0.61 13.59 1.31
N GLY A 27 0.90 13.77 2.60
CA GLY A 27 0.79 15.06 3.30
C GLY A 27 -0.28 15.11 4.38
N ASP A 28 -1.14 14.10 4.54
CA ASP A 28 -1.96 13.96 5.74
C ASP A 28 -1.06 13.47 6.89
N PRO A 29 -0.90 14.24 7.99
CA PRO A 29 -0.06 13.85 9.12
C PRO A 29 -0.49 12.51 9.75
N LEU A 30 -1.72 12.04 9.51
CA LEU A 30 -2.22 10.78 10.04
C LEU A 30 -1.90 9.56 9.15
N SER A 31 -1.57 9.78 7.87
CA SER A 31 -1.32 8.70 6.91
C SER A 31 -0.21 7.71 7.29
N PRO A 32 0.92 8.13 7.91
CA PRO A 32 1.95 7.18 8.33
C PRO A 32 1.46 6.25 9.44
N TYR A 33 0.68 6.78 10.40
CA TYR A 33 0.14 6.00 11.51
C TYR A 33 -0.88 4.97 11.05
N LEU A 34 -1.74 5.34 10.09
CA LEU A 34 -2.71 4.41 9.50
C LEU A 34 -2.02 3.31 8.71
N PHE A 35 -0.94 3.63 7.98
CA PHE A 35 -0.14 2.62 7.30
C PHE A 35 0.47 1.61 8.29
N ILE A 36 1.08 2.11 9.37
CA ILE A 36 1.66 1.25 10.42
C ILE A 36 0.58 0.36 11.05
N LEU A 37 -0.57 0.92 11.43
CA LEU A 37 -1.67 0.16 12.03
C LEU A 37 -2.16 -0.96 11.12
N VAL A 38 -2.33 -0.68 9.82
CA VAL A 38 -2.73 -1.68 8.83
C VAL A 38 -1.64 -2.74 8.64
N ALA A 39 -0.36 -2.34 8.60
CA ALA A 39 0.77 -3.25 8.45
C ALA A 39 0.89 -4.21 9.64
N GLU A 40 0.73 -3.72 10.87
CA GLU A 40 0.73 -4.54 12.09
C GLU A 40 -0.46 -5.51 12.12
N GLY A 41 -1.66 -5.04 11.79
CA GLY A 41 -2.84 -5.87 11.67
C GLY A 41 -2.68 -6.97 10.62
N LEU A 42 -2.17 -6.63 9.44
CA LEU A 42 -1.90 -7.59 8.37
C LEU A 42 -0.85 -8.63 8.80
N THR A 43 0.24 -8.20 9.43
CA THR A 43 1.30 -9.09 9.94
C THR A 43 0.73 -10.09 10.94
N SER A 44 -0.14 -9.63 11.83
CA SER A 44 -0.80 -10.48 12.82
C SER A 44 -1.70 -11.53 12.17
N LEU A 45 -2.46 -11.15 11.13
CA LEU A 45 -3.31 -12.09 10.39
C LEU A 45 -2.48 -13.13 9.63
N ILE A 46 -1.36 -12.72 9.01
CA ILE A 46 -0.44 -13.64 8.34
C ILE A 46 0.13 -14.64 9.34
N HIS A 47 0.59 -14.19 10.51
CA HIS A 47 1.13 -15.08 11.55
C HIS A 47 0.07 -16.09 12.03
N GLN A 48 -1.19 -15.67 12.19
CA GLN A 48 -2.28 -16.57 12.54
C GLN A 48 -2.55 -17.61 11.45
N ALA A 49 -2.57 -17.19 10.18
CA ALA A 49 -2.77 -18.09 9.05
C ALA A 49 -1.62 -19.11 8.93
N VAL A 50 -0.37 -18.69 9.18
CA VAL A 50 0.78 -19.59 9.25
C VAL A 50 0.66 -20.57 10.42
N GLY A 51 0.27 -20.11 11.61
CA GLY A 51 0.06 -20.97 12.78
C GLY A 51 -1.07 -21.99 12.59
N ARG A 52 -2.06 -21.69 11.73
CA ARG A 52 -3.14 -22.61 11.34
C ARG A 52 -2.75 -23.56 10.21
N GLY A 53 -1.64 -23.31 9.52
CA GLY A 53 -1.24 -24.03 8.32
C GLY A 53 -2.03 -23.63 7.06
N ASP A 54 -2.79 -22.53 7.10
CA ASP A 54 -3.51 -22.01 5.92
C ASP A 54 -2.55 -21.37 4.91
N ILE A 55 -1.44 -20.83 5.42
CA ILE A 55 -0.36 -20.23 4.63
C ILE A 55 0.96 -20.87 5.05
N HIS A 56 1.79 -21.21 4.08
CA HIS A 56 3.12 -21.75 4.32
C HIS A 56 4.18 -20.79 3.78
N GLY A 57 5.31 -20.70 4.47
CA GLY A 57 6.48 -19.97 3.98
C GLY A 57 6.95 -20.53 2.64
N VAL A 58 7.56 -19.67 1.82
CA VAL A 58 8.11 -20.07 0.51
C VAL A 58 9.63 -20.10 0.61
N ARG A 59 10.21 -21.28 0.42
CA ARG A 59 11.67 -21.44 0.32
C ARG A 59 12.10 -21.32 -1.14
N VAL A 60 12.65 -20.18 -1.52
CA VAL A 60 13.00 -19.87 -2.93
C VAL A 60 14.22 -20.68 -3.41
N CYS A 61 15.13 -21.05 -2.51
CA CYS A 61 16.30 -21.88 -2.81
C CYS A 61 16.72 -22.75 -1.62
N ARG A 62 17.51 -23.82 -1.84
CA ARG A 62 17.84 -24.82 -0.82
C ARG A 62 18.52 -24.29 0.46
N GLY A 63 19.06 -23.05 0.43
CA GLY A 63 19.68 -22.39 1.58
C GLY A 63 18.92 -21.17 2.11
N ALA A 64 17.71 -20.87 1.60
CA ALA A 64 16.91 -19.78 2.15
C ALA A 64 16.37 -20.17 3.55
N PRO A 65 16.42 -19.25 4.53
CA PRO A 65 15.77 -19.46 5.82
C PRO A 65 14.27 -19.65 5.61
N GLU A 66 13.64 -20.38 6.54
CA GLU A 66 12.18 -20.49 6.62
C GLU A 66 11.54 -19.20 7.08
#